data_AF-A0A328TMA3-F1
#
_entry.id   AF-A0A328TMA3-F1
#
_cell.length_a   1.000
_cell.length_b   1.000
_cell.length_c   1.000
_cell.angle_alpha   90.00
_cell.angle_beta   90.00
_cell.angle_gamma   90.00
#
_symmetry.space_group_name_H-M   'P 1'
#
loop_
_entity.id
_entity.type
_entity.pdbx_description
1 polymer ?
#
loop_
_entity_poly.entity_id
_entity_poly.type
_entity_poly.pdbx_seq_one_letter_code
_entity_poly.pdbx_strand_id
1 'polypeptide(L)' 'TLERLNKEVKRRADVVSIFPDEESIMRLLGAVLTEQNEEWLLQNRYLPQHTMAKIDQTAEDDVIDALPVSV' A
#
# COMPACT_ATOMS: atom_id res chain seq x y z
N THR A 1 -7.32 9.84 5.61
CA THR A 1 -8.67 10.13 6.13
C THR A 1 -9.60 10.45 4.97
N LEU A 2 -10.90 10.30 5.16
CA LEU A 2 -11.93 10.55 4.13
C LEU A 2 -11.87 11.98 3.58
N GLU A 3 -11.51 12.96 4.42
CA GLU A 3 -11.36 14.36 4.02
C GLU A 3 -10.26 14.58 2.96
N ARG A 4 -9.14 13.84 3.06
CA ARG A 4 -8.05 13.91 2.07
C ARG A 4 -8.51 13.38 0.72
N LEU A 5 -9.21 12.23 0.72
CA LEU A 5 -9.79 11.65 -0.47
C LEU A 5 -10.80 12.60 -1.14
N ASN A 6 -11.72 13.18 -0.36
CA ASN A 6 -12.70 14.14 -0.88
C ASN A 6 -12.05 15.40 -1.47
N LYS A 7 -10.98 15.90 -0.85
CA LYS A 7 -10.22 17.04 -1.38
C LYS A 7 -9.54 16.69 -2.71
N GLU A 8 -9.02 15.47 -2.83
CA GLU A 8 -8.35 15.00 -4.04
C GLU A 8 -9.32 14.80 -5.20
N VAL A 9 -10.48 14.18 -4.94
CA VAL A 9 -11.55 14.03 -5.93
C VAL A 9 -11.99 15.40 -6.47
N LYS A 10 -12.22 16.38 -5.59
CA LYS A 10 -12.58 17.75 -5.99
C LYS A 10 -11.48 18.39 -6.85
N ARG A 11 -10.21 18.32 -6.42
CA ARG A 11 -9.09 18.89 -7.16
C ARG A 11 -8.97 18.36 -8.59
N ARG A 12 -9.16 17.04 -8.80
CA ARG A 12 -9.07 16.46 -10.16
C ARG A 12 -10.32 16.70 -10.99
N ALA A 13 -11.50 16.77 -10.34
CA ALA A 13 -12.72 17.16 -11.02
C ALA A 13 -12.66 18.61 -11.52
N ASP A 14 -12.04 19.52 -10.76
CA ASP A 14 -11.86 20.92 -11.16
C ASP A 14 -11.04 21.06 -12.46
N VAL A 15 -10.05 20.19 -12.68
CA VAL A 15 -9.24 20.17 -13.91
C VAL A 15 -10.06 19.80 -15.14
N VAL A 16 -11.00 18.87 -15.01
CA VAL A 16 -11.84 18.41 -16.13
C VAL A 16 -12.98 19.38 -16.40
N SER A 17 -13.45 20.13 -15.39
CA SER A 17 -14.51 21.17 -15.44
C SER A 17 -15.90 20.72 -15.93
N ILE A 18 -16.00 19.92 -17.00
CA ILE A 18 -17.23 19.36 -17.56
C ILE A 18 -16.96 17.91 -17.97
N PHE A 19 -17.82 16.99 -17.54
CA PHE A 19 -17.77 15.59 -17.94
C PHE A 19 -18.75 15.32 -19.10
N PRO A 20 -18.32 14.58 -20.13
CA PRO A 20 -19.17 14.27 -21.29
C PRO A 20 -20.29 13.27 -20.98
N ASP A 21 -20.11 12.42 -19.96
CA ASP A 21 -21.04 11.36 -19.58
C ASP A 21 -20.75 10.84 -18.15
N GLU A 22 -21.65 10.03 -17.59
CA GLU A 22 -21.52 9.46 -16.24
C GLU A 22 -20.35 8.46 -16.12
N GLU A 23 -20.05 7.71 -17.18
CA GLU A 23 -18.95 6.75 -17.15
C GLU A 23 -17.60 7.48 -17.02
N SER A 24 -17.48 8.68 -17.59
CA SER A 24 -16.27 9.51 -17.46
C SER A 24 -15.98 9.99 -16.04
N ILE A 25 -17.00 10.35 -15.26
CA ILE A 25 -16.78 10.68 -13.84
C ILE A 25 -16.50 9.43 -13.01
N MET A 26 -17.14 8.30 -13.32
CA MET A 26 -16.88 7.02 -12.66
C MET A 26 -15.45 6.53 -12.91
N ARG A 27 -14.91 6.72 -14.11
CA ARG A 27 -13.50 6.43 -14.43
C ARG A 27 -12.54 7.29 -13.62
N LEU A 28 -12.81 8.58 -13.46
CA LEU A 28 -12.00 9.46 -12.62
C LEU A 28 -12.02 9.02 -11.15
N LEU A 29 -13.22 8.78 -10.61
CA LEU A 29 -13.37 8.35 -9.22
C LEU A 29 -12.68 7.00 -8.98
N GLY A 30 -12.84 6.05 -9.91
CA GLY A 30 -12.17 4.76 -9.87
C GLY A 30 -10.63 4.90 -9.86
N ALA A 31 -10.08 5.76 -10.71
CA ALA A 31 -8.64 6.02 -10.72
C ALA A 31 -8.14 6.59 -9.38
N VAL A 32 -8.83 7.59 -8.82
CA VAL A 32 -8.47 8.20 -7.53
C VAL A 32 -8.55 7.19 -6.38
N LEU A 33 -9.59 6.35 -6.36
CA LEU A 33 -9.76 5.32 -5.33
C LEU A 33 -8.69 4.25 -5.42
N THR A 34 -8.34 3.79 -6.63
CA THR A 34 -7.25 2.83 -6.85
C THR A 34 -5.92 3.38 -6.33
N GLU A 35 -5.57 4.61 -6.69
CA GLU A 35 -4.33 5.24 -6.21
C GLU A 35 -4.28 5.35 -4.67
N GLN A 36 -5.38 5.78 -4.04
CA GLN A 36 -5.43 5.85 -2.57
C GLN A 36 -5.39 4.46 -1.92
N ASN A 37 -5.96 3.44 -2.56
CA ASN A 37 -5.88 2.07 -2.10
C ASN A 37 -4.44 1.52 -2.22
N GLU A 38 -3.72 1.83 -3.30
CA GLU A 38 -2.30 1.48 -3.47
C GLU A 38 -1.42 2.16 -2.41
N GLU A 39 -1.60 3.46 -2.17
CA GLU A 39 -0.90 4.18 -1.10
C GLU A 39 -1.16 3.52 0.26
N TRP A 40 -2.41 3.16 0.55
CA TRP A 40 -2.76 2.48 1.79
C TRP A 40 -2.08 1.11 1.90
N LEU A 41 -2.11 0.30 0.83
CA LEU A 41 -1.43 -1.01 0.81
C LEU A 41 0.08 -0.91 1.03
N LEU A 42 0.72 0.15 0.51
CA LEU A 42 2.14 0.41 0.73
C LEU A 42 2.44 0.80 2.18
N GLN A 43 1.58 1.60 2.81
CA GLN A 43 1.74 2.05 4.20
C GLN A 43 1.39 0.97 5.22
N ASN A 44 0.38 0.15 4.93
CA ASN A 44 -0.14 -0.90 5.79
C ASN A 44 0.36 -2.29 5.39
N ARG A 45 1.59 -2.40 4.88
CA ARG A 45 2.18 -3.70 4.53
C ARG A 45 2.16 -4.60 5.77
N TYR A 46 1.30 -5.61 5.76
CA TYR A 46 1.10 -6.56 6.86
C TYR A 46 2.40 -7.29 7.26
N LEU A 47 3.41 -7.25 6.39
CA LEU A 47 4.72 -7.82 6.64
C LEU A 47 5.82 -6.95 6.02
N PRO A 48 6.32 -5.96 6.77
CA PRO A 48 7.41 -5.12 6.31
C PRO A 48 8.61 -5.98 5.91
N GLN A 49 9.33 -5.55 4.87
CA GLN A 49 10.54 -6.25 4.39
C GLN A 49 11.62 -6.36 5.48
N HIS A 50 11.69 -5.40 6.41
CA HIS A 50 12.53 -5.51 7.60
C HIS A 50 12.06 -6.61 8.57
N THR A 51 10.76 -6.83 8.70
CA THR A 51 10.21 -7.95 9.49
C THR A 51 10.55 -9.29 8.85
N MET A 52 10.46 -9.37 7.51
CA MET A 52 10.92 -10.53 6.72
C MET A 52 12.42 -10.80 6.88
N ALA A 53 13.26 -9.76 6.84
CA ALA A 53 14.70 -9.93 7.09
C ALA A 53 14.99 -10.40 8.52
N LYS A 54 14.19 -9.96 9.51
CA LYS A 54 14.35 -10.37 10.90
C LYS A 54 13.98 -11.82 11.15
N ILE A 55 12.92 -12.34 10.51
CA ILE A 55 12.56 -13.76 10.64
C ILE A 55 13.58 -14.67 9.95
N ASP A 56 14.22 -14.21 8.87
CA ASP A 56 15.26 -14.95 8.16
C ASP A 56 16.51 -15.06 9.03
N GLN A 57 16.93 -13.95 9.65
CA GLN A 57 18.03 -13.94 10.64
C GLN A 57 17.72 -14.79 11.87
N THR A 58 16.49 -14.73 12.40
CA THR A 58 16.09 -15.56 13.55
C THR A 58 16.12 -17.05 13.18
N ALA A 59 15.71 -17.40 11.95
CA ALA A 59 15.81 -18.77 11.47
C ALA A 59 17.27 -19.23 11.36
N GLU A 60 18.18 -18.40 10.84
CA GLU A 60 19.61 -18.72 10.78
C GLU A 60 20.23 -18.91 12.18
N ASP A 61 19.92 -18.04 13.14
CA ASP A 61 20.39 -18.13 14.52
C ASP A 61 19.87 -19.40 15.23
N ASP A 62 18.59 -19.74 15.05
CA ASP A 62 17.98 -20.96 15.61
C ASP A 62 18.58 -22.24 15.00
N VAL A 63 18.99 -22.21 13.72
CA VAL A 63 19.68 -23.34 13.09
C VAL A 63 21.10 -23.48 13.64
N ILE A 64 21.80 -22.38 13.88
CA ILE A 64 23.17 -22.38 14.43
C ILE A 64 23.19 -22.92 15.86
N ASP A 65 22.23 -22.53 16.71
CA ASP A 65 22.10 -23.01 18.09
C ASP A 65 21.65 -24.48 18.18
N ALA A 66 20.92 -24.97 17.18
CA ALA A 66 20.45 -26.36 17.12
C ALA A 66 21.51 -27.36 16.62
N LEU A 67 22.64 -26.88 16.09
CA LEU A 67 23.77 -27.73 15.74
C LEU A 67 24.53 -28.11 17.03
N PRO A 68 24.71 -29.41 17.34
CA PRO A 68 25.57 -29.79 18.44
C PRO A 68 27.00 -29.39 18.08
N VAL A 69 27.48 -28.27 18.64
CA VAL A 69 28.88 -27.84 18.53
C VAL A 69 29.74 -28.98 19.05
N SER A 70 30.31 -29.73 18.11
CA SER A 70 31.26 -30.80 18.39
C SER A 70 32.64 -30.17 18.45
N VAL A 71 32.94 -29.45 19.54
CA VAL A 71 34.31 -29.17 20.01
C VAL A 71 34.31 -29.09 21.54
#